data_AF-A0A7S1YF35-F1
#
_entry.id   AF-A0A7S1YF35-F1
#
_cell.length_a   1.000
_cell.length_b   1.000
_cell.length_c   1.000
_cell.angle_alpha   90.00
_cell.angle_beta   90.00
_cell.angle_gamma   90.00
#
_symmetry.space_group_name_H-M   'P 1'
#
loop_
_entity.id
_entity.type
_entity.pdbx_description
1 polymer ?
#
loop_
_entity_poly.entity_id
_entity_poly.type
_entity_poly.pdbx_seq_one_letter_code
_entity_poly.pdbx_strand_id
1 'polypeptide(L)'
;QNNKIAYVADSIQLQPGNTVLDVGCGWAYMTKRFTEDYGANVTAITLSEEQWKYGQELNSGNGATILHQNAMTIKSRNDLPADGFDKITSLEMAEHVGIRRYNEFLKIVHSLLKDDGVFYFQVAGLRRAWRYEDLVWGLFMGEHVFPGADASCPQGWVSAQLERAGFEIQRVQNMGTHYSLTLNHWLENWRSNKEYLIGKYGEFAYRRWEVFLAWSVRVARQGSSTVFMYTLTKAGQEARRIQTQAHLAP
;
A
#
# COMPACT_ATOMS: atom_id res chain seq x y z
N GLN A 1 -12.37 -4.19 -5.72
CA GLN A 1 -11.17 -3.33 -5.84
C GLN A 1 -11.53 -1.88 -6.13
N ASN A 2 -12.44 -1.58 -7.07
CA ASN A 2 -12.85 -0.18 -7.34
C ASN A 2 -13.33 0.58 -6.09
N ASN A 3 -14.15 -0.05 -5.22
CA ASN A 3 -14.57 0.58 -3.97
C ASN A 3 -13.39 0.90 -3.03
N LYS A 4 -12.33 0.07 -3.01
CA LYS A 4 -11.09 0.38 -2.26
C LYS A 4 -10.46 1.64 -2.84
N ILE A 5 -10.30 1.72 -4.15
CA ILE A 5 -9.67 2.89 -4.82
C ILE A 5 -10.48 4.16 -4.56
N ALA A 6 -11.80 4.11 -4.68
CA ALA A 6 -12.67 5.23 -4.33
C ALA A 6 -12.55 5.62 -2.86
N TYR A 7 -12.45 4.64 -1.95
CA TYR A 7 -12.21 4.89 -0.54
C TYR A 7 -10.86 5.56 -0.26
N VAL A 8 -9.79 5.18 -0.98
CA VAL A 8 -8.48 5.86 -0.88
C VAL A 8 -8.61 7.31 -1.35
N ALA A 9 -9.20 7.54 -2.53
CA ALA A 9 -9.39 8.87 -3.10
C ALA A 9 -10.20 9.79 -2.17
N ASP A 10 -11.28 9.28 -1.58
CA ASP A 10 -12.08 9.98 -0.59
C ASP A 10 -11.28 10.27 0.68
N SER A 11 -10.55 9.28 1.21
CA SER A 11 -9.76 9.43 2.44
C SER A 11 -8.69 10.52 2.34
N ILE A 12 -8.12 10.71 1.15
CA ILE A 12 -7.14 11.79 0.90
C ILE A 12 -7.78 13.10 0.44
N GLN A 13 -9.10 13.12 0.26
CA GLN A 13 -9.87 14.23 -0.29
C GLN A 13 -9.31 14.66 -1.64
N LEU A 14 -9.14 13.69 -2.54
CA LEU A 14 -8.56 13.92 -3.85
C LEU A 14 -9.44 14.89 -4.66
N GLN A 15 -8.84 15.97 -5.16
CA GLN A 15 -9.50 16.94 -6.02
C GLN A 15 -8.82 17.02 -7.40
N PRO A 16 -9.56 17.42 -8.45
CA PRO A 16 -8.95 17.72 -9.75
C PRO A 16 -7.78 18.69 -9.65
N GLY A 17 -6.71 18.40 -10.40
CA GLY A 17 -5.48 19.19 -10.41
C GLY A 17 -4.50 18.87 -9.27
N ASN A 18 -4.88 18.10 -8.24
CA ASN A 18 -3.93 17.70 -7.19
C ASN A 18 -2.75 16.92 -7.78
N THR A 19 -1.55 17.21 -7.30
CA THR A 19 -0.36 16.40 -7.54
C THR A 19 -0.34 15.21 -6.59
N VAL A 20 -0.20 13.99 -7.15
CA VAL A 20 -0.22 12.75 -6.37
C VAL A 20 1.04 11.95 -6.62
N LEU A 21 1.69 11.49 -5.55
CA LEU A 21 2.72 10.46 -5.62
C LEU A 21 2.15 9.11 -5.16
N ASP A 22 2.12 8.12 -6.06
CA ASP A 22 1.74 6.74 -5.76
C ASP A 22 2.99 5.86 -5.60
N VAL A 23 3.33 5.55 -4.35
CA VAL A 23 4.55 4.84 -3.98
C VAL A 23 4.30 3.34 -3.93
N GLY A 24 4.86 2.61 -4.89
CA GLY A 24 4.59 1.19 -5.07
C GLY A 24 3.28 0.97 -5.81
N CYS A 25 3.13 1.60 -6.98
CA CYS A 25 1.86 1.65 -7.71
C CYS A 25 1.36 0.31 -8.26
N GLY A 26 2.14 -0.77 -8.09
CA GLY A 26 1.83 -2.10 -8.59
C GLY A 26 1.62 -2.08 -10.10
N TRP A 27 0.49 -2.61 -10.56
CA TRP A 27 0.10 -2.59 -11.98
C TRP A 27 -0.48 -1.25 -12.46
N ALA A 28 -0.33 -0.17 -11.68
CA ALA A 28 -0.76 1.21 -12.00
C ALA A 28 -2.26 1.39 -12.31
N TYR A 29 -3.12 0.46 -11.87
CA TYR A 29 -4.57 0.60 -12.06
C TYR A 29 -5.17 1.72 -11.19
N MET A 30 -4.68 1.89 -9.95
CA MET A 30 -5.10 3.00 -9.10
C MET A 30 -4.70 4.35 -9.70
N THR A 31 -3.47 4.43 -10.23
CA THR A 31 -2.99 5.59 -10.99
C THR A 31 -3.95 5.98 -12.10
N LYS A 32 -4.35 5.01 -12.95
CA LYS A 32 -5.32 5.25 -14.03
C LYS A 32 -6.62 5.86 -13.52
N ARG A 33 -7.19 5.31 -12.44
CA ARG A 33 -8.44 5.80 -11.86
C ARG A 33 -8.29 7.21 -11.27
N PHE A 34 -7.20 7.48 -10.56
CA PHE A 34 -6.93 8.82 -10.02
C PHE A 34 -6.80 9.87 -11.13
N THR A 35 -6.14 9.53 -12.23
CA THR A 35 -6.00 10.44 -13.37
C THR A 35 -7.32 10.62 -14.12
N GLU A 36 -8.01 9.53 -14.49
CA GLU A 36 -9.18 9.59 -15.36
C GLU A 36 -10.47 10.01 -14.64
N ASP A 37 -10.71 9.50 -13.43
CA ASP A 37 -11.96 9.77 -12.71
C ASP A 37 -11.89 11.06 -11.88
N TYR A 38 -10.69 11.38 -11.36
CA TYR A 38 -10.51 12.49 -10.42
C TYR A 38 -9.70 13.65 -10.99
N GLY A 39 -9.17 13.54 -12.22
CA GLY A 39 -8.40 14.61 -12.87
C GLY A 39 -7.11 14.96 -12.13
N ALA A 40 -6.50 13.99 -11.43
CA ALA A 40 -5.29 14.19 -10.66
C ALA A 40 -4.02 14.07 -11.53
N ASN A 41 -3.00 14.86 -11.19
CA ASN A 41 -1.67 14.83 -11.80
C ASN A 41 -0.83 13.77 -11.07
N VAL A 42 -0.89 12.52 -11.53
CA VAL A 42 -0.29 11.37 -10.81
C VAL A 42 1.11 11.05 -11.33
N THR A 43 2.07 11.03 -10.41
CA THR A 43 3.37 10.38 -10.59
C THR A 43 3.37 9.07 -9.80
N ALA A 44 3.58 7.95 -10.46
CA ALA A 44 3.56 6.63 -9.87
C ALA A 44 4.95 6.00 -9.95
N ILE A 45 5.38 5.29 -8.90
CA ILE A 45 6.68 4.63 -8.89
C ILE A 45 6.58 3.14 -8.56
N THR A 46 7.41 2.35 -9.22
CA THR A 46 7.61 0.92 -8.94
C THR A 46 9.06 0.50 -9.16
N LEU A 47 9.47 -0.59 -8.52
CA LEU A 47 10.77 -1.24 -8.72
C LEU A 47 10.71 -2.43 -9.70
N SER A 48 9.53 -2.94 -10.03
CA SER A 48 9.39 -4.02 -11.02
C SER A 48 9.36 -3.44 -12.43
N GLU A 49 10.23 -3.97 -13.28
CA GLU A 49 10.30 -3.57 -14.69
C GLU A 49 9.02 -3.97 -15.43
N GLU A 50 8.45 -5.13 -15.11
CA GLU A 50 7.20 -5.63 -15.70
C GLU A 50 6.00 -4.77 -15.31
N GLN A 51 5.91 -4.38 -14.04
CA GLN A 51 4.88 -3.46 -13.55
C GLN A 51 5.02 -2.08 -14.18
N TRP A 52 6.25 -1.59 -14.32
CA TRP A 52 6.52 -0.31 -14.98
C TRP A 52 6.09 -0.35 -16.46
N LYS A 53 6.49 -1.37 -17.22
CA LYS A 53 6.10 -1.54 -18.64
C LYS A 53 4.59 -1.61 -18.81
N TYR A 54 3.93 -2.47 -18.02
CA TYR A 54 2.48 -2.60 -18.06
C TYR A 54 1.76 -1.31 -17.65
N GLY A 55 2.25 -0.65 -16.60
CA GLY A 55 1.69 0.60 -16.12
C GLY A 55 1.80 1.74 -17.14
N GLN A 56 2.92 1.83 -17.86
CA GLN A 56 3.12 2.77 -18.97
C GLN A 56 2.12 2.51 -20.10
N GLU A 57 1.90 1.25 -20.47
CA GLU A 57 0.92 0.87 -21.50
C GLU A 57 -0.52 1.20 -21.05
N LEU A 58 -0.89 0.81 -19.84
CA LEU A 58 -2.23 1.01 -19.29
C LEU A 58 -2.62 2.49 -19.15
N ASN A 59 -1.64 3.35 -18.89
CA ASN A 59 -1.79 4.80 -18.71
C ASN A 59 -1.34 5.60 -19.94
N SER A 60 -1.13 4.92 -21.06
CA SER A 60 -0.87 5.56 -22.36
C SER A 60 -1.95 6.59 -22.67
N GLY A 61 -1.55 7.86 -22.80
CA GLY A 61 -2.43 8.95 -23.25
C GLY A 61 -3.35 9.57 -22.19
N ASN A 62 -3.30 9.14 -20.92
CA ASN A 62 -4.11 9.79 -19.86
C ASN A 62 -3.36 10.89 -19.08
N GLY A 63 -2.05 11.04 -19.31
CA GLY A 63 -1.22 12.08 -18.68
C GLY A 63 -0.55 11.69 -17.36
N ALA A 64 -0.71 10.45 -16.88
CA ALA A 64 0.03 9.96 -15.73
C ALA A 64 1.51 9.67 -16.08
N THR A 65 2.40 9.88 -15.12
CA THR A 65 3.83 9.56 -15.23
C THR A 65 4.14 8.30 -14.44
N ILE A 66 4.62 7.23 -15.09
CA ILE A 66 5.02 5.98 -14.41
C ILE A 66 6.55 5.81 -14.48
N LEU A 67 7.19 5.76 -13.31
CA LEU A 67 8.65 5.69 -13.19
C LEU A 67 9.11 4.34 -12.63
N HIS A 68 10.13 3.77 -13.26
CA HIS A 68 10.93 2.69 -12.67
C HIS A 68 11.92 3.31 -11.68
N GLN A 69 11.50 3.44 -10.42
CA GLN A 69 12.18 4.27 -9.43
C GLN A 69 12.10 3.68 -8.03
N ASN A 70 13.24 3.67 -7.34
CA ASN A 70 13.29 3.32 -5.91
C ASN A 70 12.76 4.48 -5.07
N ALA A 71 11.77 4.21 -4.20
CA ALA A 71 11.24 5.20 -3.28
C ALA A 71 12.29 5.78 -2.32
N MET A 72 13.33 5.00 -1.99
CA MET A 72 14.41 5.46 -1.11
C MET A 72 15.33 6.50 -1.76
N THR A 73 15.32 6.61 -3.09
CA THR A 73 16.17 7.56 -3.83
C THR A 73 15.37 8.58 -4.63
N ILE A 74 14.03 8.56 -4.57
CA ILE A 74 13.17 9.46 -5.35
C ILE A 74 13.50 10.95 -5.12
N LYS A 75 13.98 11.33 -3.94
CA LYS A 75 14.39 12.71 -3.62
C LYS A 75 15.51 13.27 -4.48
N SER A 76 16.33 12.42 -5.09
CA SER A 76 17.44 12.90 -5.92
C SER A 76 16.98 13.32 -7.33
N ARG A 77 15.68 13.22 -7.61
CA ARG A 77 15.11 13.64 -8.88
C ARG A 77 14.88 15.14 -8.90
N ASN A 78 15.18 15.76 -10.04
CA ASN A 78 15.03 17.20 -10.26
C ASN A 78 13.73 17.56 -11.02
N ASP A 79 12.98 16.57 -11.48
CA ASP A 79 11.76 16.71 -12.27
C ASP A 79 10.47 16.54 -11.43
N LEU A 80 10.59 16.48 -10.10
CA LEU A 80 9.45 16.45 -9.19
C LEU A 80 8.96 17.88 -8.89
N PRO A 81 7.68 18.06 -8.48
CA PRO A 81 7.18 19.35 -8.03
C PRO A 81 8.05 19.93 -6.90
N ALA A 82 8.51 21.17 -7.05
CA ALA A 82 9.44 21.81 -6.11
C ALA A 82 8.86 21.94 -4.69
N ASP A 83 7.55 22.21 -4.59
CA ASP A 83 6.84 22.35 -3.32
C ASP A 83 6.38 20.99 -2.75
N GLY A 84 6.63 19.88 -3.45
CA GLY A 84 6.13 18.55 -3.09
C GLY A 84 4.72 18.24 -3.63
N PHE A 85 4.15 17.15 -3.12
CA PHE A 85 2.88 16.60 -3.56
C PHE A 85 1.74 16.98 -2.62
N ASP A 86 0.56 17.27 -3.19
CA ASP A 86 -0.66 17.48 -2.42
C ASP A 86 -1.07 16.20 -1.70
N LYS A 87 -0.92 15.05 -2.37
CA LYS A 87 -1.29 13.73 -1.85
C LYS A 87 -0.16 12.73 -2.07
N ILE A 88 0.06 11.87 -1.09
CA ILE A 88 0.90 10.69 -1.26
C ILE A 88 0.07 9.47 -0.90
N THR A 89 0.24 8.39 -1.65
CA THR A 89 -0.34 7.09 -1.34
C THR A 89 0.75 6.03 -1.33
N SER A 90 0.66 5.07 -0.41
CA SER A 90 1.52 3.89 -0.40
C SER A 90 0.75 2.70 0.15
N LEU A 91 0.52 1.71 -0.69
CA LEU A 91 -0.33 0.55 -0.41
C LEU A 91 0.50 -0.73 -0.43
N GLU A 92 0.69 -1.36 0.73
CA GLU A 92 1.36 -2.66 0.89
C GLU A 92 2.78 -2.69 0.26
N MET A 93 3.47 -1.56 0.37
CA MET A 93 4.85 -1.38 -0.10
C MET A 93 5.86 -1.41 1.06
N ALA A 94 5.47 -0.94 2.24
CA ALA A 94 6.38 -0.72 3.37
C ALA A 94 6.92 -2.03 3.97
N GLU A 95 6.20 -3.14 3.78
CA GLU A 95 6.62 -4.50 4.09
C GLU A 95 7.95 -4.83 3.39
N HIS A 96 8.19 -4.27 2.20
CA HIS A 96 9.40 -4.51 1.42
C HIS A 96 10.55 -3.52 1.70
N VAL A 97 10.30 -2.47 2.49
CA VAL A 97 11.35 -1.53 2.92
C VAL A 97 12.22 -2.14 4.02
N GLY A 98 11.60 -2.98 4.86
CA GLY A 98 12.22 -3.60 6.02
C GLY A 98 12.30 -2.67 7.24
N ILE A 99 12.18 -3.26 8.43
CA ILE A 99 12.08 -2.56 9.72
C ILE A 99 13.21 -1.53 9.94
N ARG A 100 14.44 -1.87 9.51
CA ARG A 100 15.62 -1.01 9.73
C ARG A 100 15.57 0.31 8.97
N ARG A 101 14.91 0.34 7.80
CA ARG A 101 14.82 1.53 6.93
C ARG A 101 13.44 2.18 6.96
N TYR A 102 12.52 1.65 7.75
CA TYR A 102 11.13 2.10 7.82
C TYR A 102 11.00 3.59 8.14
N ASN A 103 11.73 4.08 9.15
CA ASN A 103 11.69 5.50 9.51
C ASN A 103 12.39 6.40 8.48
N GLU A 104 13.45 5.91 7.81
CA GLU A 104 14.11 6.61 6.69
C GLU A 104 13.12 6.82 5.53
N PHE A 105 12.39 5.76 5.17
CA PHE A 105 11.33 5.80 4.16
C PHE A 105 10.23 6.80 4.53
N LEU A 106 9.70 6.73 5.75
CA LEU A 106 8.64 7.65 6.19
C LEU A 106 9.11 9.11 6.20
N LYS A 107 10.38 9.38 6.56
CA LYS A 107 10.96 10.72 6.48
C LYS A 107 11.12 11.21 5.04
N ILE A 108 11.38 10.30 4.10
CA ILE A 108 11.39 10.64 2.68
C ILE A 108 9.98 11.05 2.23
N VAL A 109 8.97 10.25 2.55
CA VAL A 109 7.57 10.57 2.26
C VAL A 109 7.16 11.90 2.90
N HIS A 110 7.48 12.12 4.17
CA HIS A 110 7.14 13.34 4.91
C HIS A 110 7.65 14.60 4.21
N SER A 111 8.90 14.61 3.75
CA SER A 111 9.47 15.78 3.06
C SER A 111 9.00 15.97 1.62
N LEU A 112 8.43 14.94 0.99
CA LEU A 112 7.84 15.04 -0.35
C LEU A 112 6.37 15.47 -0.27
N LEU A 113 5.75 15.37 0.89
CA LEU A 113 4.39 15.86 1.13
C LEU A 113 4.43 17.37 1.37
N LYS A 114 3.48 18.11 0.79
CA LYS A 114 3.23 19.50 1.16
C LYS A 114 2.81 19.63 2.63
N ASP A 115 2.92 20.83 3.18
CA ASP A 115 2.51 21.09 4.57
C ASP A 115 1.00 20.90 4.76
N ASP A 116 0.19 21.27 3.79
CA ASP A 116 -1.25 21.01 3.72
C ASP A 116 -1.58 19.68 3.01
N GLY A 117 -0.60 18.78 2.84
CA GLY A 117 -0.82 17.51 2.16
C GLY A 117 -1.49 16.43 3.02
N VAL A 118 -1.99 15.38 2.36
CA VAL A 118 -2.49 14.16 3.02
C VAL A 118 -1.73 12.93 2.53
N PHE A 119 -1.29 12.11 3.47
CA PHE A 119 -0.66 10.83 3.18
C PHE A 119 -1.60 9.67 3.54
N TYR A 120 -1.87 8.81 2.57
CA TYR A 120 -2.56 7.54 2.79
C TYR A 120 -1.56 6.41 2.83
N PHE A 121 -1.56 5.68 3.93
CA PHE A 121 -0.62 4.61 4.18
C PHE A 121 -1.35 3.33 4.52
N GLN A 122 -1.23 2.31 3.67
CA GLN A 122 -1.78 0.99 3.92
C GLN A 122 -0.66 -0.02 4.09
N VAL A 123 -0.73 -0.81 5.17
CA VAL A 123 0.28 -1.81 5.50
C VAL A 123 -0.36 -3.01 6.19
N ALA A 124 0.11 -4.21 5.85
CA ALA A 124 -0.23 -5.43 6.55
C ALA A 124 0.59 -5.57 7.85
N GLY A 125 0.00 -6.19 8.86
CA GLY A 125 0.67 -6.37 10.15
C GLY A 125 0.08 -7.51 10.96
N LEU A 126 0.95 -8.18 11.72
CA LEU A 126 0.57 -9.19 12.70
C LEU A 126 0.03 -8.56 13.98
N ARG A 127 -0.88 -9.25 14.66
CA ARG A 127 -1.30 -8.86 16.01
C ARG A 127 -0.12 -8.88 16.97
N ARG A 128 -0.12 -7.97 17.94
CA ARG A 128 0.96 -7.86 18.94
C ARG A 128 1.07 -9.11 19.82
N ALA A 129 -0.07 -9.65 20.26
CA ALA A 129 -0.12 -10.87 21.06
C ALA A 129 -0.05 -12.10 20.15
N TRP A 130 1.13 -12.33 19.58
CA TRP A 130 1.36 -13.45 18.67
C TRP A 130 1.19 -14.80 19.38
N ARG A 131 0.74 -15.79 18.62
CA ARG A 131 0.64 -17.21 19.00
C ARG A 131 1.60 -18.02 18.15
N TYR A 132 1.85 -19.27 18.55
CA TYR A 132 2.74 -20.17 17.82
C TYR A 132 2.36 -20.31 16.33
N GLU A 133 1.06 -20.39 16.00
CA GLU A 133 0.58 -20.38 14.61
C GLU A 133 1.05 -19.16 13.83
N ASP A 134 1.04 -17.97 14.43
CA ASP A 134 1.42 -16.71 13.77
C ASP A 134 2.92 -16.72 13.42
N LEU A 135 3.75 -17.30 14.29
CA LEU A 135 5.18 -17.49 14.05
C LEU A 135 5.42 -18.44 12.88
N VAL A 136 4.79 -19.62 12.90
CA VAL A 136 4.97 -20.62 11.83
C VAL A 136 4.49 -20.05 10.49
N TRP A 137 3.37 -19.34 10.48
CA TRP A 137 2.89 -18.65 9.28
C TRP A 137 3.89 -17.61 8.79
N GLY A 138 4.42 -16.76 9.69
CA GLY A 138 5.43 -15.76 9.35
C GLY A 138 6.71 -16.36 8.75
N LEU A 139 7.18 -17.49 9.29
CA LEU A 139 8.33 -18.23 8.76
C LEU A 139 8.05 -18.81 7.37
N PHE A 140 6.89 -19.44 7.18
CA PHE A 140 6.45 -19.92 5.87
C PHE A 140 6.42 -18.77 4.84
N MET A 141 5.88 -17.61 5.23
CA MET A 141 5.83 -16.42 4.38
C MET A 141 7.24 -15.94 4.00
N GLY A 142 8.14 -15.79 4.97
CA GLY A 142 9.50 -15.30 4.75
C GLY A 142 10.39 -16.27 3.97
N GLU A 143 10.14 -17.57 4.04
CA GLU A 143 10.94 -18.57 3.32
C GLU A 143 10.42 -18.85 1.91
N HIS A 144 9.09 -18.95 1.74
CA HIS A 144 8.50 -19.55 0.54
C HIS A 144 7.68 -18.59 -0.34
N VAL A 145 7.24 -17.45 0.21
CA VAL A 145 6.29 -16.55 -0.47
C VAL A 145 6.91 -15.18 -0.73
N PHE A 146 7.37 -14.48 0.32
CA PHE A 146 7.95 -13.14 0.24
C PHE A 146 9.29 -13.04 0.97
N PRO A 147 10.37 -13.64 0.42
CA PRO A 147 11.70 -13.50 1.00
C PRO A 147 12.13 -12.04 1.13
N GLY A 148 12.53 -11.66 2.35
CA GLY A 148 13.00 -10.31 2.67
C GLY A 148 11.91 -9.27 2.95
N ALA A 149 10.63 -9.59 2.77
CA ALA A 149 9.54 -8.74 3.22
C ALA A 149 9.27 -8.94 4.72
N ASP A 150 8.85 -7.87 5.40
CA ASP A 150 8.55 -7.87 6.82
C ASP A 150 7.20 -7.20 7.10
N ALA A 151 6.16 -8.04 7.21
CA ALA A 151 4.82 -7.68 7.64
C ALA A 151 4.56 -8.07 9.11
N SER A 152 5.61 -8.23 9.92
CA SER A 152 5.47 -8.69 11.32
C SER A 152 5.05 -7.58 12.28
N CYS A 153 5.08 -6.33 11.84
CA CYS A 153 4.90 -5.16 12.69
C CYS A 153 3.43 -4.95 13.09
N PRO A 154 3.11 -4.89 14.39
CA PRO A 154 1.75 -4.60 14.84
C PRO A 154 1.38 -3.13 14.66
N GLN A 155 0.08 -2.86 14.64
CA GLN A 155 -0.53 -1.53 14.51
C GLN A 155 0.14 -0.45 15.37
N GLY A 156 0.37 -0.73 16.66
CA GLY A 156 0.97 0.23 17.58
C GLY A 156 2.44 0.55 17.26
N TRP A 157 3.19 -0.42 16.72
CA TRP A 157 4.56 -0.16 16.27
C TRP A 157 4.56 0.73 15.03
N VAL A 158 3.67 0.45 14.07
CA VAL A 158 3.51 1.26 12.84
C VAL A 158 3.14 2.69 13.20
N SER A 159 2.17 2.87 14.11
CA SER A 159 1.74 4.21 14.58
C SER A 159 2.89 4.99 15.19
N ALA A 160 3.68 4.35 16.06
CA ALA A 160 4.85 4.98 16.66
C ALA A 160 5.90 5.41 15.60
N GLN A 161 6.08 4.65 14.51
CA GLN A 161 6.99 5.06 13.44
C GLN A 161 6.47 6.24 12.63
N LEU A 162 5.16 6.29 12.37
CA LEU A 162 4.49 7.39 11.67
C LEU A 162 4.62 8.69 12.47
N GLU A 163 4.29 8.65 13.76
CA GLU A 163 4.44 9.78 14.67
C GLU A 163 5.90 10.24 14.76
N ARG A 164 6.84 9.30 14.89
CA ARG A 164 8.28 9.61 14.92
C ARG A 164 8.79 10.25 13.61
N ALA A 165 8.12 10.00 12.49
CA ALA A 165 8.45 10.61 11.22
C ALA A 165 7.87 12.02 11.04
N GLY A 166 7.07 12.52 12.00
CA GLY A 166 6.46 13.85 11.98
C GLY A 166 5.02 13.88 11.46
N PHE A 167 4.39 12.71 11.28
CA PHE A 167 2.98 12.64 10.91
C PHE A 167 2.06 12.64 12.13
N GLU A 168 0.85 13.13 11.93
CA GLU A 168 -0.27 12.94 12.85
C GLU A 168 -1.29 11.99 12.21
N ILE A 169 -1.71 10.98 12.98
CA ILE A 169 -2.70 9.99 12.55
C ILE A 169 -4.10 10.61 12.71
N GLN A 170 -4.76 10.87 11.58
CA GLN A 170 -6.13 11.41 11.57
C GLN A 170 -7.17 10.29 11.64
N ARG A 171 -6.88 9.14 11.00
CA ARG A 171 -7.72 7.94 11.06
C ARG A 171 -6.86 6.71 10.86
N VAL A 172 -7.18 5.65 11.60
CA VAL A 172 -6.70 4.29 11.32
C VAL A 172 -7.91 3.36 11.25
N GLN A 173 -7.97 2.55 10.20
CA GLN A 173 -8.97 1.51 10.05
C GLN A 173 -8.32 0.14 9.93
N ASN A 174 -9.00 -0.86 10.49
CA ASN A 174 -8.62 -2.26 10.38
C ASN A 174 -9.57 -2.96 9.39
N MET A 175 -9.02 -3.52 8.31
CA MET A 175 -9.78 -4.10 7.20
C MET A 175 -9.55 -5.61 7.03
N GLY A 176 -9.19 -6.31 8.11
CA GLY A 176 -8.83 -7.75 8.06
C GLY A 176 -9.93 -8.66 7.53
N THR A 177 -11.20 -8.37 7.83
CA THR A 177 -12.34 -9.13 7.32
C THR A 177 -12.47 -9.01 5.79
N HIS A 178 -12.35 -7.78 5.26
CA HIS A 178 -12.35 -7.52 3.83
C HIS A 178 -11.12 -8.14 3.14
N TYR A 179 -9.98 -8.16 3.83
CA TYR A 179 -8.77 -8.80 3.31
C TYR A 179 -8.93 -10.32 3.23
N SER A 180 -9.55 -10.96 4.24
CA SER A 180 -9.93 -12.38 4.19
C SER A 180 -10.86 -12.70 3.02
N LEU A 181 -11.88 -11.86 2.77
CA LEU A 181 -12.78 -12.03 1.62
C LEU A 181 -12.05 -11.92 0.29
N THR A 182 -11.13 -10.95 0.16
CA THR A 182 -10.32 -10.78 -1.04
C THR A 182 -9.44 -12.00 -1.30
N LEU A 183 -8.74 -12.49 -0.28
CA LEU A 183 -7.91 -13.69 -0.36
C LEU A 183 -8.73 -14.94 -0.70
N ASN A 184 -9.98 -15.02 -0.24
CA ASN A 184 -10.86 -16.14 -0.56
C ASN A 184 -11.25 -16.13 -2.04
N HIS A 185 -11.59 -14.97 -2.61
CA HIS A 185 -11.83 -14.86 -4.04
C HIS A 185 -10.59 -15.20 -4.88
N TRP A 186 -9.40 -14.81 -4.42
CA TRP A 186 -8.16 -15.21 -5.07
C TRP A 186 -7.92 -16.71 -5.00
N LEU A 187 -8.19 -17.34 -3.87
CA LEU A 187 -8.09 -18.79 -3.69
C LEU A 187 -9.07 -19.54 -4.60
N GLU A 188 -10.32 -19.09 -4.68
CA GLU A 188 -11.34 -19.66 -5.57
C GLU A 188 -10.89 -19.57 -7.03
N ASN A 189 -10.43 -18.40 -7.47
CA ASN A 189 -9.92 -18.20 -8.83
C ASN A 189 -8.64 -19.03 -9.11
N TRP A 190 -7.75 -19.18 -8.12
CA TRP A 190 -6.56 -20.03 -8.25
C TRP A 190 -6.95 -21.51 -8.45
N ARG A 191 -7.93 -21.98 -7.68
CA ARG A 191 -8.44 -23.36 -7.77
C ARG A 191 -9.18 -23.64 -9.06
N SER A 192 -10.00 -22.70 -9.54
CA SER A 192 -10.75 -22.86 -10.80
C SER A 192 -9.86 -22.91 -12.04
N ASN A 193 -8.59 -22.50 -11.94
CA ASN A 193 -7.63 -22.49 -13.06
C ASN A 193 -6.49 -23.50 -12.85
N LYS A 194 -6.74 -24.57 -12.08
CA LYS A 194 -5.71 -25.54 -11.65
C LYS A 194 -4.90 -26.13 -12.81
N GLU A 195 -5.56 -26.68 -13.83
CA GLU A 195 -4.85 -27.36 -14.94
C GLU A 195 -3.90 -26.40 -15.66
N TYR A 196 -4.38 -25.18 -15.96
CA TYR A 196 -3.58 -24.15 -16.60
C TYR A 196 -2.36 -23.76 -15.76
N LEU A 197 -2.56 -23.51 -14.46
CA LEU A 197 -1.51 -23.06 -13.56
C LEU A 197 -0.45 -24.14 -13.30
N ILE A 198 -0.86 -25.41 -13.16
CA ILE A 198 0.07 -26.53 -13.07
C ILE A 198 0.85 -26.68 -14.37
N GLY A 199 0.19 -26.57 -15.53
CA GLY A 199 0.87 -26.64 -16.83
C GLY A 199 1.91 -25.54 -17.02
N LYS A 200 1.65 -24.33 -16.50
CA LYS A 200 2.55 -23.17 -16.65
C LYS A 200 3.66 -23.09 -15.60
N TYR A 201 3.38 -23.43 -14.34
CA TYR A 201 4.28 -23.19 -13.20
C TYR A 201 4.70 -24.47 -12.47
N GLY A 202 4.11 -25.62 -12.78
CA GLY A 202 4.35 -26.89 -12.12
C GLY A 202 3.55 -27.09 -10.83
N GLU A 203 3.44 -28.35 -10.41
CA GLU A 203 2.61 -28.73 -9.27
C GLU A 203 3.10 -28.13 -7.93
N PHE A 204 4.42 -28.07 -7.72
CA PHE A 204 4.97 -27.52 -6.48
C PHE A 204 4.63 -26.04 -6.30
N ALA A 205 4.79 -25.22 -7.34
CA ALA A 205 4.42 -23.81 -7.30
C ALA A 205 2.91 -23.63 -7.07
N TYR A 206 2.09 -24.45 -7.75
CA TYR A 206 0.64 -24.47 -7.55
C TYR A 206 0.25 -24.71 -6.09
N ARG A 207 0.77 -25.77 -5.49
CA ARG A 207 0.45 -26.18 -4.11
C ARG A 207 0.96 -25.17 -3.09
N ARG A 208 2.16 -24.63 -3.29
CA ARG A 208 2.73 -23.59 -2.41
C ARG A 208 1.82 -22.36 -2.37
N TRP A 209 1.37 -21.90 -3.53
CA TRP A 209 0.50 -20.72 -3.62
C TRP A 209 -0.90 -20.99 -3.08
N GLU A 210 -1.42 -22.21 -3.29
CA GLU A 210 -2.68 -22.63 -2.69
C GLU A 210 -2.62 -22.62 -1.16
N VAL A 211 -1.56 -23.18 -0.57
CA VAL A 211 -1.32 -23.15 0.88
C VAL A 211 -1.23 -21.72 1.38
N PHE A 212 -0.46 -20.87 0.70
CA PHE A 212 -0.35 -19.45 1.02
C PHE A 212 -1.72 -18.76 1.07
N LEU A 213 -2.52 -18.87 0.01
CA LEU A 213 -3.82 -18.22 -0.07
C LEU A 213 -4.78 -18.77 0.99
N ALA A 214 -4.89 -20.09 1.11
CA ALA A 214 -5.79 -20.73 2.08
C ALA A 214 -5.44 -20.38 3.54
N TRP A 215 -4.16 -20.36 3.90
CA TRP A 215 -3.74 -19.99 5.23
C TRP A 215 -3.95 -18.49 5.49
N SER A 216 -3.66 -17.64 4.50
CA SER A 216 -3.87 -16.19 4.61
C SER A 216 -5.35 -15.83 4.80
N VAL A 217 -6.29 -16.54 4.14
CA VAL A 217 -7.73 -16.40 4.39
C VAL A 217 -8.04 -16.59 5.88
N ARG A 218 -7.52 -17.66 6.48
CA ARG A 218 -7.74 -18.01 7.89
C ARG A 218 -7.09 -17.00 8.83
N VAL A 219 -5.82 -16.68 8.61
CA VAL A 219 -5.03 -15.74 9.42
C VAL A 219 -5.69 -14.35 9.45
N ALA A 220 -6.18 -13.86 8.32
CA ALA A 220 -6.94 -12.62 8.24
C ALA A 220 -8.30 -12.70 8.95
N ARG A 221 -9.04 -13.80 8.75
CA ARG A 221 -10.37 -14.02 9.34
C ARG A 221 -10.35 -14.05 10.87
N GLN A 222 -9.31 -14.63 11.45
CA GLN A 222 -9.16 -14.77 12.91
C GLN A 222 -8.44 -13.59 13.57
N GLY A 223 -8.08 -12.55 12.79
CA GLY A 223 -7.37 -11.37 13.29
C GLY A 223 -5.92 -11.62 13.72
N SER A 224 -5.28 -12.67 13.19
CA SER A 224 -3.85 -12.93 13.40
C SER A 224 -2.98 -11.96 12.60
N SER A 225 -3.34 -11.74 11.34
CA SER A 225 -2.79 -10.69 10.47
C SER A 225 -3.95 -9.83 9.97
N THR A 226 -3.68 -8.56 9.70
CA THR A 226 -4.67 -7.67 9.12
C THR A 226 -4.00 -6.60 8.26
N VAL A 227 -4.81 -5.78 7.62
CA VAL A 227 -4.39 -4.57 6.91
C VAL A 227 -4.89 -3.36 7.67
N PHE A 228 -3.97 -2.44 7.93
CA PHE A 228 -4.24 -1.15 8.53
C PHE A 228 -4.21 -0.08 7.44
N MET A 229 -5.24 0.77 7.42
CA MET A 229 -5.35 1.90 6.51
C MET A 229 -5.28 3.19 7.32
N TYR A 230 -4.20 3.95 7.15
CA TYR A 230 -3.95 5.21 7.84
C TYR A 230 -4.21 6.39 6.91
N THR A 231 -4.89 7.39 7.44
CA THR A 231 -4.95 8.74 6.86
C THR A 231 -4.15 9.68 7.75
N LEU A 232 -3.18 10.36 7.17
CA LEU A 232 -2.13 11.09 7.88
C LEU A 232 -2.01 12.51 7.33
N THR A 233 -1.71 13.46 8.21
CA THR A 233 -1.24 14.81 7.85
C THR A 233 0.12 15.04 8.48
N LYS A 234 0.84 16.09 8.08
CA LYS A 234 1.98 16.54 8.90
C LYS A 234 1.48 17.04 10.26
N ALA A 235 2.24 16.76 11.32
CA ALA A 235 1.94 17.26 12.64
C ALA A 235 2.10 18.79 12.69
N GLY A 236 1.24 19.46 13.49
CA GLY A 236 1.31 20.91 13.69
C GLY A 236 0.59 21.76 12.64
N GLN A 237 0.05 21.17 11.57
CA GLN A 237 -0.63 21.88 10.49
C GLN A 237 -2.12 22.08 10.79
N GLU A 238 -2.44 23.01 11.69
CA GLU A 238 -3.78 23.20 12.29
C GLU A 238 -4.93 23.21 11.28
N ALA A 239 -4.89 24.12 10.29
CA ALA A 239 -5.96 24.24 9.31
C ALA A 239 -6.21 22.92 8.55
N ARG A 240 -5.12 22.24 8.16
CA ARG A 240 -5.22 20.98 7.43
C ARG A 240 -5.74 19.83 8.30
N ARG A 241 -5.37 19.80 9.57
CA ARG A 241 -5.87 18.82 10.55
C ARG A 241 -7.38 18.97 10.73
N ILE A 242 -7.86 20.19 10.96
CA ILE A 242 -9.30 20.49 11.14
C ILE A 242 -10.09 20.06 9.89
N GLN A 243 -9.63 20.45 8.70
CA GLN A 243 -10.25 20.06 7.43
C GLN A 243 -10.28 18.53 7.26
N THR A 244 -9.20 17.85 7.63
CA THR A 244 -9.11 16.39 7.52
C THR A 244 -10.08 15.71 8.48
N GLN A 245 -10.11 16.12 9.75
CA GLN A 245 -11.00 15.55 10.75
C GLN A 245 -12.48 15.80 10.42
N ALA A 246 -12.82 16.99 9.91
CA ALA A 246 -14.19 17.31 9.50
C ALA A 246 -14.70 16.40 8.37
N HIS A 247 -13.85 16.03 7.41
CA HIS A 247 -14.20 15.09 6.33
C HIS A 247 -14.29 13.64 6.81
N LEU A 248 -13.42 13.23 7.73
CA LEU A 248 -13.34 11.85 8.20
C LEU A 248 -14.34 11.55 9.33
N ALA A 249 -14.99 12.59 9.87
CA ALA A 249 -16.04 12.46 10.87
C ALA A 249 -17.21 11.61 10.31
N PRO A 250 -17.80 10.73 11.15
CA PRO A 250 -18.88 9.83 10.74
C PRO A 250 -20.20 10.55 10.42
#